data_AF-A0A2V9QAH7-F1
#
_entry.id   AF-A0A2V9QAH7-F1
#
_cell.length_a   1.000
_cell.length_b   1.000
_cell.length_c   1.000
_cell.angle_alpha   90.00
_cell.angle_beta   90.00
_cell.angle_gamma   90.00
#
_symmetry.space_group_name_H-M   'P 1'
#
loop_
_entity.id
_entity.type
_entity.pdbx_description
1 polymer ?
#
loop_
_entity_poly.entity_id
_entity_poly.type
_entity_poly.pdbx_seq_one_letter_code
_entity_poly.pdbx_strand_id
1 'polypeptide(L)'
;MHAASPVLYINVDASAETTEDEKTKGLELPWDRFRIVRAEIKGDKRIVGAIKTAVYGKSSQEQEVIPATAEQFGEGWIKLTVKAPLQPGEYAIAELLGKQGMNSYVWDFGVHPEAPANLAVIKPEQPQGKTPASESPAVEKRFLPAIIH
;
A
#
# COMPACT_ATOMS: atom_id res chain seq x y z
N MET A 1 -1.80 12.91 16.18
CA MET A 1 -1.15 13.23 14.89
C MET A 1 -1.37 12.06 13.97
N HIS A 2 -2.13 12.24 12.88
CA HIS A 2 -2.26 11.20 11.86
C HIS A 2 -0.93 11.00 11.12
N ALA A 3 -0.56 9.74 10.84
CA ALA A 3 0.64 9.46 10.09
C ALA A 3 0.41 9.77 8.61
N ALA A 4 1.16 10.70 8.05
CA ALA A 4 1.09 11.07 6.63
C ALA A 4 1.87 10.11 5.71
N SER A 5 2.34 8.98 6.22
CA SER A 5 3.12 7.99 5.46
C SER A 5 2.38 6.64 5.40
N PRO A 6 1.31 6.52 4.59
CA PRO A 6 0.55 5.29 4.50
C PRO A 6 1.34 4.17 3.81
N VAL A 7 1.02 2.93 4.22
CA VAL A 7 1.28 1.71 3.45
C VAL A 7 -0.07 1.17 3.03
N LEU A 8 -0.24 0.92 1.73
CA LEU A 8 -1.51 0.50 1.15
C LEU A 8 -1.38 -0.93 0.65
N TYR A 9 -2.36 -1.77 0.98
CA TYR A 9 -2.44 -3.15 0.52
C TYR A 9 -3.63 -3.29 -0.41
N ILE A 10 -3.40 -3.80 -1.61
CA ILE A 10 -4.39 -3.88 -2.68
C ILE A 10 -4.51 -5.34 -3.08
N ASN A 11 -5.72 -5.87 -3.06
CA ASN A 11 -6.00 -7.18 -3.64
C ASN A 11 -6.33 -6.99 -5.11
N VAL A 12 -5.63 -7.73 -5.96
CA VAL A 12 -5.82 -7.80 -7.40
C VAL A 12 -6.10 -9.25 -7.73
N ASP A 13 -7.33 -9.51 -8.16
CA ASP A 13 -7.67 -10.81 -8.74
C ASP A 13 -6.74 -11.07 -9.93
N ALA A 14 -6.23 -12.29 -10.04
CA ALA A 14 -5.25 -12.72 -11.05
C ALA A 14 -5.76 -12.64 -12.51
N SER A 15 -6.92 -12.03 -12.75
CA SER A 15 -7.44 -11.67 -14.06
C SER A 15 -6.96 -10.30 -14.54
N ALA A 16 -5.88 -9.76 -13.99
CA ALA A 16 -5.09 -8.73 -14.65
C ALA A 16 -4.52 -9.33 -15.95
N GLU A 17 -5.38 -9.45 -16.96
CA GLU A 17 -5.03 -9.93 -18.28
C GLU A 17 -3.84 -9.11 -18.75
N THR A 18 -2.74 -9.80 -18.98
CA THR A 18 -1.57 -9.25 -19.64
C THR A 18 -2.03 -8.85 -21.03
N THR A 19 -2.37 -7.58 -21.24
CA THR A 19 -2.71 -7.08 -22.57
C THR A 19 -1.57 -7.43 -23.53
N GLU A 20 -1.88 -7.97 -24.70
CA GLU A 20 -0.93 -8.54 -25.66
C GLU A 20 0.23 -7.59 -26.07
N ASP A 21 0.09 -6.29 -25.78
CA ASP A 21 1.12 -5.25 -25.94
C ASP A 21 2.34 -5.39 -24.98
N GLU A 22 2.29 -6.22 -23.94
CA GLU A 22 3.42 -6.39 -23.00
C GLU A 22 4.57 -7.24 -23.56
N LYS A 23 4.42 -7.90 -24.72
CA LYS A 23 5.48 -8.72 -25.31
C LYS A 23 6.70 -7.92 -25.81
N THR A 24 6.65 -6.59 -25.87
CA THR A 24 7.70 -5.77 -26.49
C THR A 24 8.19 -4.55 -25.67
N LYS A 25 7.80 -4.39 -24.40
CA LYS A 25 8.39 -3.36 -23.52
C LYS A 25 8.91 -3.99 -22.24
N GLY A 26 10.18 -3.73 -21.91
CA GLY A 26 10.90 -4.44 -20.86
C GLY A 26 10.26 -4.37 -19.47
N LEU A 27 10.36 -5.49 -18.75
CA LEU A 27 10.47 -5.68 -17.29
C LEU A 27 9.57 -4.85 -16.35
N GLU A 28 8.47 -4.26 -16.78
CA GLU A 28 7.46 -3.77 -15.82
C GLU A 28 6.71 -4.98 -15.27
N LEU A 29 6.79 -5.18 -13.96
CA LEU A 29 6.07 -6.24 -13.28
C LEU A 29 4.59 -5.83 -13.17
N PRO A 30 3.63 -6.77 -13.08
CA PRO A 30 2.21 -6.41 -13.05
C PRO A 30 1.83 -5.39 -11.96
N TRP A 31 2.52 -5.42 -10.82
CA TRP A 31 2.34 -4.46 -9.74
C TRP A 31 2.96 -3.08 -10.00
N ASP A 32 3.92 -2.99 -10.92
CA ASP A 32 4.48 -1.72 -11.38
C ASP A 32 3.47 -0.91 -12.20
N ARG A 33 2.25 -1.37 -12.42
CA ARG A 33 1.19 -0.55 -13.03
C ARG A 33 0.40 0.26 -12.00
N PHE A 34 0.42 -0.14 -10.73
CA PHE A 34 -0.32 0.54 -9.68
C PHE A 34 0.46 1.74 -9.16
N ARG A 35 -0.21 2.90 -9.09
CA ARG A 35 0.37 4.19 -8.70
C ARG A 35 -0.56 4.92 -7.76
N ILE A 36 0.04 5.71 -6.87
CA ILE A 36 -0.68 6.73 -6.11
C ILE A 36 -0.65 8.00 -6.95
N VAL A 37 -1.80 8.60 -7.17
CA VAL A 37 -1.96 9.87 -7.91
C VAL A 37 -2.61 10.91 -7.01
N ARG A 38 -2.16 12.16 -7.09
CA ARG A 38 -2.82 13.27 -6.42
C ARG A 38 -4.05 13.69 -7.23
N ALA A 39 -5.16 13.88 -6.53
CA ALA A 39 -6.41 14.34 -7.13
C ALA A 39 -6.56 15.85 -6.97
N GLU A 40 -6.95 16.52 -8.05
CA GLU A 40 -7.38 17.93 -8.00
C GLU A 40 -8.86 18.02 -7.61
N ILE A 41 -9.20 18.96 -6.74
CA ILE A 41 -10.59 19.26 -6.39
C ILE A 41 -11.10 20.42 -7.22
N LYS A 42 -12.19 20.18 -7.96
CA LYS A 42 -12.91 21.23 -8.72
C LYS A 42 -14.39 21.16 -8.37
N GLY A 43 -14.82 22.03 -7.46
CA GLY A 43 -16.18 21.99 -6.91
C GLY A 43 -16.39 20.71 -6.11
N ASP A 44 -17.37 19.92 -6.52
CA ASP A 44 -17.74 18.63 -5.93
C ASP A 44 -17.02 17.43 -6.57
N LYS A 45 -16.10 17.67 -7.50
CA LYS A 45 -15.40 16.62 -8.26
C LYS A 45 -13.95 16.45 -7.82
N ARG A 46 -13.52 15.18 -7.77
CA ARG A 46 -12.13 14.75 -7.66
C ARG A 46 -11.62 14.36 -9.05
N ILE A 47 -10.54 14.98 -9.50
CA ILE A 47 -9.94 14.74 -10.81
C ILE A 47 -8.59 14.07 -10.61
N VAL A 48 -8.51 12.77 -10.90
CA VAL A 48 -7.31 11.93 -10.74
C VAL A 48 -6.40 11.92 -11.96
N GLY A 49 -6.89 12.42 -13.10
CA GLY A 49 -6.13 12.61 -14.32
C GLY A 49 -6.94 13.42 -15.33
N ALA A 50 -6.25 14.21 -16.16
CA ALA A 50 -6.87 15.01 -17.20
C ALA A 50 -6.46 14.50 -18.58
N ILE A 51 -7.45 14.27 -19.45
CA ILE A 51 -7.20 14.02 -20.87
C ILE A 51 -7.06 15.38 -21.55
N LYS A 52 -5.84 15.72 -21.96
CA LYS A 52 -5.56 16.89 -22.78
C LYS A 52 -5.67 16.48 -24.24
N THR A 53 -6.65 17.02 -24.96
CA THR A 53 -6.78 16.81 -26.42
C THR A 53 -6.19 18.00 -27.15
N ALA A 54 -5.11 17.79 -27.90
CA ALA A 54 -4.58 18.81 -28.81
C ALA A 54 -5.50 18.96 -30.03
N VAL A 55 -5.55 20.18 -30.60
CA VAL A 55 -6.40 20.53 -31.77
C VAL A 55 -6.15 19.62 -32.99
N TYR A 56 -4.99 18.95 -33.06
CA TYR A 56 -4.63 17.98 -34.09
C TYR A 56 -5.07 16.52 -33.81
N GLY A 57 -5.90 16.29 -32.78
CA GLY A 57 -6.44 14.97 -32.46
C GLY A 57 -5.51 14.05 -31.65
N LYS A 58 -4.34 14.54 -31.18
CA LYS A 58 -3.49 13.81 -30.23
C LYS A 58 -3.98 14.07 -28.81
N SER A 59 -4.35 13.03 -28.07
CA SER A 59 -4.67 13.11 -26.64
C SER A 59 -3.47 12.66 -25.79
N SER A 60 -3.23 13.33 -24.67
CA SER A 60 -2.31 12.88 -23.62
C SER A 60 -3.00 12.90 -22.26
N GLN A 61 -2.77 11.87 -21.45
CA GLN A 61 -3.26 11.83 -20.09
C GLN A 61 -2.16 12.34 -19.15
N GLU A 62 -2.48 13.36 -18.34
CA GLU A 62 -1.57 13.91 -17.34
C GLU A 62 -2.15 13.70 -15.94
N GLN A 63 -1.32 13.22 -15.04
CA GLN A 63 -1.64 12.96 -13.64
C GLN A 63 -0.40 13.22 -12.78
N GLU A 64 -0.59 13.69 -11.56
CA GLU A 64 0.50 13.90 -10.62
C GLU A 64 0.77 12.60 -9.86
N VAL A 65 1.73 11.81 -10.34
CA VAL A 65 2.14 10.54 -9.71
C VAL A 65 2.98 10.82 -8.47
N ILE A 66 2.55 10.24 -7.34
CA ILE A 66 3.28 10.30 -6.09
C ILE A 66 4.33 9.18 -6.04
N PRO A 67 5.59 9.52 -5.71
CA PRO A 67 6.65 8.52 -5.58
C PRO A 67 6.32 7.47 -4.50
N ALA A 68 6.21 6.21 -4.92
CA ALA A 68 6.00 5.06 -4.07
C ALA A 68 6.81 3.86 -4.57
N THR A 69 7.00 2.84 -3.73
CA THR A 69 7.45 1.51 -4.15
C THR A 69 6.25 0.58 -4.24
N ALA A 70 6.20 -0.24 -5.29
CA ALA A 70 5.23 -1.30 -5.47
C ALA A 70 5.94 -2.65 -5.38
N GLU A 71 5.39 -3.55 -4.57
CA GLU A 71 5.93 -4.91 -4.38
C GLU A 71 4.78 -5.92 -4.30
N GLN A 72 5.00 -7.12 -4.83
CA GLN A 72 4.08 -8.22 -4.60
C GLN A 72 4.11 -8.63 -3.12
N PHE A 73 2.94 -8.78 -2.52
CA PHE A 73 2.77 -9.13 -1.12
C PHE A 73 1.97 -10.43 -0.97
N GLY A 74 2.52 -11.54 -1.45
CA GLY A 74 1.78 -12.81 -1.53
C GLY A 74 0.88 -12.90 -2.77
N GLU A 75 0.06 -13.93 -2.82
CA GLU A 75 -0.78 -14.23 -3.98
C GLU A 75 -1.93 -13.22 -4.12
N GLY A 76 -2.01 -12.54 -5.26
CA GLY A 76 -3.08 -11.57 -5.53
C GLY A 76 -3.02 -10.28 -4.71
N TRP A 77 -1.92 -10.00 -4.02
CA TRP A 77 -1.79 -8.79 -3.21
C TRP A 77 -0.58 -7.95 -3.62
N ILE A 78 -0.79 -6.63 -3.61
CA ILE A 78 0.24 -5.63 -3.87
C ILE A 78 0.35 -4.75 -2.62
N LYS A 79 1.59 -4.39 -2.27
CA LYS A 79 1.89 -3.42 -1.24
C LYS A 79 2.49 -2.17 -1.89
N LEU A 80 1.87 -1.02 -1.65
CA LEU A 80 2.38 0.30 -2.02
C LEU A 80 2.90 1.01 -0.78
N THR A 81 4.15 1.49 -0.84
CA THR A 81 4.77 2.27 0.23
C THR A 81 5.18 3.64 -0.29
N VAL A 82 4.62 4.72 0.26
CA VAL A 82 5.01 6.08 -0.15
C VAL A 82 6.46 6.37 0.24
N LYS A 83 7.20 7.06 -0.63
CA LYS A 83 8.61 7.40 -0.37
C LYS A 83 8.78 8.63 0.53
N ALA A 84 7.74 9.44 0.67
CA ALA A 84 7.72 10.64 1.50
C ALA A 84 6.33 10.84 2.10
N PRO A 85 6.22 11.56 3.25
CA PRO A 85 4.92 11.93 3.80
C PRO A 85 4.06 12.68 2.79
N LEU A 86 2.80 12.25 2.66
CA LEU A 86 1.80 12.89 1.83
C LEU A 86 1.39 14.24 2.42
N GLN A 87 1.28 15.24 1.55
CA GLN A 87 0.68 16.51 1.94
C GLN A 87 -0.82 16.33 2.15
N PRO A 88 -1.47 17.15 3.00
CA PRO A 88 -2.93 17.16 3.09
C PRO A 88 -3.58 17.34 1.72
N GLY A 89 -4.64 16.59 1.45
CA GLY A 89 -5.34 16.61 0.17
C GLY A 89 -5.92 15.26 -0.22
N GLU A 90 -6.42 15.19 -1.45
CA GLU A 90 -7.06 14.01 -2.01
C GLU A 90 -6.14 13.25 -2.94
N TYR A 91 -6.25 11.94 -2.92
CA TYR A 91 -5.42 11.00 -3.64
C TYR A 91 -6.25 9.84 -4.16
N ALA A 92 -5.70 9.10 -5.12
CA ALA A 92 -6.25 7.82 -5.51
C ALA A 92 -5.16 6.81 -5.82
N ILE A 93 -5.50 5.54 -5.71
CA ILE A 93 -4.76 4.44 -6.31
C ILE A 93 -5.34 4.20 -7.69
N ALA A 94 -4.47 4.18 -8.70
CA ALA A 94 -4.84 3.93 -10.08
C ALA A 94 -3.89 2.93 -10.73
N GLU A 95 -4.43 2.11 -11.63
CA GLU A 95 -3.66 1.24 -12.50
C GLU A 95 -3.40 1.94 -13.84
N LEU A 96 -2.14 2.00 -14.27
CA LEU A 96 -1.73 2.55 -15.55
C LEU A 96 -1.53 1.44 -16.57
N LEU A 97 -2.29 1.49 -17.65
CA LEU A 97 -2.34 0.51 -18.72
C LEU A 97 -1.51 0.96 -19.93
N GLY A 98 -0.37 1.62 -19.69
CA GLY A 98 0.52 2.08 -20.77
C GLY A 98 -0.15 3.07 -21.74
N LYS A 99 -0.29 2.69 -23.02
CA LYS A 99 -0.87 3.56 -24.07
C LYS A 99 -2.39 3.67 -23.97
N GLN A 100 -3.03 2.70 -23.34
CA GLN A 100 -4.46 2.63 -23.10
C GLN A 100 -4.90 3.64 -22.03
N GLY A 101 -3.93 4.24 -21.32
CA GLY A 101 -4.16 5.25 -20.29
C GLY A 101 -4.37 4.63 -18.92
N MET A 102 -5.24 5.21 -18.11
CA MET A 102 -5.54 4.78 -16.75
C MET A 102 -6.80 3.91 -16.71
N ASN A 103 -6.79 2.87 -15.87
CA ASN A 103 -7.98 2.11 -15.55
C ASN A 103 -9.08 3.04 -14.96
N SER A 104 -10.33 2.85 -15.37
CA SER A 104 -11.46 3.68 -14.90
C SER A 104 -11.89 3.35 -13.47
N TYR A 105 -11.52 2.19 -12.95
CA TYR A 105 -11.70 1.83 -11.55
C TYR A 105 -10.52 2.32 -10.73
N VAL A 106 -10.81 3.24 -9.80
CA VAL A 106 -9.83 3.85 -8.91
C VAL A 106 -10.35 3.82 -7.48
N TRP A 107 -9.44 3.78 -6.52
CA TRP A 107 -9.75 3.87 -5.09
C TRP A 107 -9.24 5.18 -4.55
N ASP A 108 -10.12 6.08 -4.15
CA ASP A 108 -9.76 7.39 -3.62
C ASP A 108 -9.62 7.40 -2.10
N PHE A 109 -8.80 8.32 -1.60
CA PHE A 109 -8.60 8.55 -0.18
C PHE A 109 -8.13 9.98 0.10
N GLY A 110 -8.51 10.49 1.27
CA GLY A 110 -8.10 11.81 1.75
C GLY A 110 -7.07 11.73 2.86
N VAL A 111 -6.08 12.62 2.82
CA VAL A 111 -5.15 12.88 3.92
C VAL A 111 -5.57 14.17 4.60
N HIS A 112 -6.14 14.04 5.81
CA HIS A 112 -6.60 15.18 6.60
C HIS A 112 -5.98 15.14 8.00
N PRO A 113 -5.10 16.10 8.36
CA PRO A 113 -4.42 16.11 9.65
C PRO A 113 -5.38 16.29 10.84
N GLU A 114 -6.53 16.92 10.60
CA GLU A 114 -7.57 17.19 11.61
C GLU A 114 -8.74 16.21 11.57
N ALA A 115 -8.63 15.11 10.80
CA ALA A 115 -9.70 14.11 10.77
C ALA A 115 -9.93 13.53 12.18
N PRO A 116 -11.17 13.18 12.54
CA PRO A 116 -11.45 12.39 13.72
C PRO A 116 -10.70 11.05 13.70
N ALA A 117 -10.52 10.43 14.87
CA ALA A 117 -9.98 9.08 14.95
C ALA A 117 -10.86 8.10 14.17
N ASN A 118 -10.25 7.22 13.37
CA ASN A 118 -10.99 6.16 12.69
C ASN A 118 -11.44 5.11 13.73
N LEU A 119 -12.70 5.20 14.14
CA LEU A 119 -13.29 4.29 15.14
C LEU A 119 -13.45 2.86 14.63
N ALA A 120 -13.48 2.67 13.30
CA ALA A 120 -13.57 1.36 12.65
C ALA A 120 -12.19 0.75 12.35
N VAL A 121 -11.11 1.29 12.92
CA VAL A 121 -9.75 0.76 12.69
C VAL A 121 -9.64 -0.67 13.20
N ILE A 122 -9.37 -1.60 12.29
CA ILE A 122 -8.97 -2.96 12.65
C ILE A 122 -7.51 -2.88 13.09
N LYS A 123 -7.28 -3.02 14.40
CA LYS A 123 -5.91 -3.06 14.93
C LYS A 123 -5.37 -4.48 14.76
N PRO A 124 -4.11 -4.64 14.34
CA PRO A 124 -3.44 -5.93 14.43
C PRO A 124 -3.56 -6.42 15.87
N GLU A 125 -4.00 -7.66 16.04
CA GLU A 125 -3.98 -8.31 17.34
C GLU A 125 -2.50 -8.37 17.76
N GLN A 126 -2.13 -7.63 18.81
CA GLN A 126 -0.77 -7.73 19.32
C GLN A 126 -0.55 -9.20 19.69
N PRO A 127 0.51 -9.86 19.21
CA PRO A 127 0.83 -11.18 19.71
C PRO A 127 0.98 -11.04 21.22
N GLN A 128 0.06 -11.63 21.98
CA GLN A 128 0.11 -11.64 23.42
C GLN A 128 1.50 -12.12 23.81
N GLY A 129 2.27 -11.23 24.45
CA GLY A 129 3.56 -11.60 24.99
C GLY A 129 3.38 -12.85 25.82
N LYS A 130 4.13 -13.90 25.50
CA LYS A 130 4.24 -15.06 26.38
C LYS A 130 4.61 -14.54 27.76
N THR A 131 3.69 -14.60 28.71
CA THR A 131 3.98 -14.41 30.13
C THR A 131 5.15 -15.34 30.45
N PRO A 132 6.27 -14.87 31.02
CA PRO A 132 7.24 -15.79 31.59
C PRO A 132 6.49 -16.56 32.67
N ALA A 133 6.48 -17.88 32.53
CA ALA A 133 5.79 -18.78 33.44
C ALA A 133 6.22 -18.45 34.88
N SER A 134 5.23 -18.05 35.67
CA SER A 134 5.32 -17.99 37.12
C SER A 134 5.73 -19.37 37.63
N GLU A 135 6.82 -19.39 38.41
CA GLU A 135 7.25 -20.43 39.36
C GLU A 135 6.77 -21.87 39.13
N SER A 136 7.70 -22.74 38.74
CA SER A 136 7.66 -24.14 39.18
C SER A 136 8.29 -24.21 40.58
N PRO A 137 7.64 -24.84 41.58
CA PRO A 137 8.21 -24.95 42.92
C PRO A 137 9.43 -25.86 42.88
N ALA A 138 10.46 -25.46 43.62
CA ALA A 138 11.70 -26.22 43.79
C ALA A 138 11.41 -27.63 44.32
N VAL A 139 11.91 -28.65 43.62
CA VAL A 139 12.13 -29.98 44.19
C VAL A 139 13.61 -30.08 44.56
N GLU A 140 13.87 -29.79 45.83
CA GLU A 140 15.12 -30.08 46.52
C GLU A 140 15.35 -31.61 46.53
N LYS A 141 16.40 -32.06 45.85
CA LYS A 141 16.99 -33.39 46.09
C LYS A 141 18.44 -33.21 46.51
N ARG A 142 18.63 -33.19 47.83
CA ARG A 142 19.93 -33.34 48.50
C ARG A 142 20.50 -34.72 48.19
N PHE A 143 21.68 -34.78 47.57
CA PHE A 143 22.65 -35.85 47.80
C PHE A 143 24.07 -35.27 47.76
N LEU A 144 24.89 -35.74 48.70
CA LEU A 144 26.11 -35.17 49.29
C LEU A 144 27.37 -35.28 48.40
N PRO A 145 28.48 -34.57 48.72
CA PRO A 145 29.65 -34.45 47.84
C PRO A 145 30.57 -35.67 47.90
N ALA A 146 31.21 -36.01 46.77
CA ALA A 146 32.38 -36.89 46.74
C ALA A 146 33.65 -36.06 46.52
N ILE A 147 34.59 -36.23 47.44
CA ILE A 147 35.86 -35.53 47.61
C ILE A 147 36.88 -35.96 46.56
N ILE A 148 37.66 -34.99 46.08
CA ILE A 148 38.85 -35.18 45.23
C ILE A 148 39.99 -35.79 46.07
N HIS A 149 40.67 -36.80 45.52
CA HIS A 149 42.10 -37.06 45.75
C HIS A 149 42.77 -37.35 44.40
#